data_AF-A0A554GK73-F1
#
_entry.id   AF-A0A554GK73-F1
#
_cell.length_a   1.000
_cell.length_b   1.000
_cell.length_c   1.000
_cell.angle_alpha   90.00
_cell.angle_beta   90.00
_cell.angle_gamma   90.00
#
_symmetry.space_group_name_H-M   'P 1'
#
loop_
_entity.id
_entity.type
_entity.pdbx_description
1 polymer ?
#
loop_
_entity_poly.entity_id
_entity_poly.type
_entity_poly.pdbx_seq_one_letter_code
_entity_poly.pdbx_strand_id
1 'polypeptide(L)'
;MEDGPSSTPGAQEQEGRPAIMAELYEAITQRGLSLVDLAWEQQRLHESRRWSVMEMLAAVDFERLGEADRHLVWNAGRAELTTKPGADRLERLADAECRRWQEKDPTVAAIMQACGTWSRYWNEEEAHHETAFNRLSTVMRLEPITDATFIEFRKVFPDDDMLRTLTLLAISEVVAAVDYGQCSQRVEDPGLRALFKQVAADEIQHMNYFIAFAKALVDSGGYQAKEAFAVAHLFLRDGGEVHGSKRERVESRDTHVNWWDQLEHRDGFEVPESLRKKEQLIFHALKRITGITVTSRESVEDTWMDLVGC
;
A
#
# COMPACT_ATOMS: atom_id res chain seq x y z
N MET A 1 44.67 26.63 40.43
CA MET A 1 43.65 25.57 40.41
C MET A 1 42.59 26.05 39.44
N GLU A 2 42.63 25.51 38.24
CA GLU A 2 41.75 25.87 37.14
C GLU A 2 40.42 25.13 37.33
N ASP A 3 39.32 25.88 37.42
CA ASP A 3 37.97 25.34 37.34
C ASP A 3 37.63 25.13 35.87
N GLY A 4 37.60 23.86 35.45
CA GLY A 4 37.11 23.46 34.13
C GLY A 4 35.58 23.47 34.07
N PRO A 5 34.97 23.83 32.93
CA PRO A 5 33.52 23.78 32.79
C PRO A 5 33.03 22.33 32.75
N SER A 6 32.18 21.99 33.72
CA SER A 6 31.35 20.79 33.77
C SER A 6 30.47 20.71 32.51
N SER A 7 30.83 19.82 31.58
CA SER A 7 29.96 19.43 30.47
C SER A 7 28.81 18.57 31.00
N THR A 8 27.62 19.14 31.05
CA THR A 8 26.38 18.40 31.25
C THR A 8 26.19 17.41 30.09
N PRO A 9 25.99 16.11 30.32
CA PRO A 9 25.63 15.18 29.25
C PRO A 9 24.30 15.60 28.65
N GLY A 10 24.25 15.66 27.32
CA GLY A 10 23.08 16.07 26.55
C GLY A 10 21.82 15.32 27.00
N ALA A 11 20.77 16.08 27.22
CA ALA A 11 19.42 15.55 27.28
C ALA A 11 19.17 14.80 25.96
N GLN A 12 19.18 13.47 26.01
CA GLN A 12 18.52 12.68 24.99
C GLN A 12 17.06 13.10 25.04
N GLU A 13 16.62 13.90 24.07
CA GLU A 13 15.20 14.11 23.83
C GLU A 13 14.56 12.71 23.80
N GLN A 14 13.53 12.51 24.62
CA GLN A 14 12.70 11.32 24.53
C GLN A 14 12.09 11.31 23.15
N GLU A 15 12.72 10.57 22.24
CA GLU A 15 12.26 10.48 20.87
C GLU A 15 10.81 9.97 20.90
N GLY A 16 9.90 10.74 20.30
CA GLY A 16 8.46 10.42 20.29
C GLY A 16 8.17 9.07 19.64
N ARG A 17 6.91 8.63 19.72
CA ARG A 17 6.47 7.41 19.03
C ARG A 17 6.71 7.56 17.52
N PRO A 18 7.40 6.61 16.85
CA PRO A 18 7.63 6.67 15.40
C PRO A 18 6.30 6.81 14.65
N ALA A 19 6.29 7.64 13.61
CA ALA A 19 5.10 7.90 12.81
C ALA A 19 5.46 8.22 11.35
N ILE A 20 4.51 7.97 10.45
CA ILE A 20 4.65 8.33 9.03
C ILE A 20 4.73 9.85 8.92
N MET A 21 5.73 10.33 8.19
CA MET A 21 5.92 11.75 7.93
C MET A 21 4.95 12.23 6.84
N ALA A 22 3.74 12.61 7.24
CA ALA A 22 2.68 13.02 6.31
C ALA A 22 3.02 14.29 5.51
N GLU A 23 3.70 15.26 6.13
CA GLU A 23 4.08 16.55 5.52
C GLU A 23 5.53 16.51 5.02
N LEU A 24 5.85 15.55 4.14
CA LEU A 24 7.23 15.28 3.70
C LEU A 24 7.87 16.46 2.95
N TYR A 25 7.11 17.15 2.09
CA TYR A 25 7.62 18.34 1.38
C TYR A 25 8.02 19.46 2.35
N GLU A 26 7.17 19.76 3.33
CA GLU A 26 7.47 20.73 4.40
C GLU A 26 8.68 20.28 5.24
N ALA A 27 8.76 18.99 5.54
CA ALA A 27 9.85 18.45 6.34
C ALA A 27 11.23 18.66 5.69
N ILE A 28 11.31 18.50 4.36
CA ILE A 28 12.56 18.75 3.62
C ILE A 28 12.81 20.25 3.47
N THR A 29 11.80 21.04 3.09
CA THR A 29 11.98 22.44 2.68
C THR A 29 12.02 23.45 3.82
N GLN A 30 11.21 23.26 4.85
CA GLN A 30 11.05 24.21 5.96
C GLN A 30 11.74 23.73 7.22
N ARG A 31 11.66 22.43 7.51
CA ARG A 31 12.30 21.83 8.70
C ARG A 31 13.74 21.37 8.45
N GLY A 32 14.17 21.31 7.19
CA GLY A 32 15.54 21.01 6.80
C GLY A 32 15.97 19.56 7.08
N LEU A 33 15.02 18.61 7.11
CA LEU A 33 15.37 17.20 7.29
C LEU A 33 16.13 16.65 6.09
N SER A 34 17.20 15.90 6.38
CA SER A 34 18.00 15.22 5.37
C SER A 34 17.38 13.86 4.98
N LEU A 35 17.83 13.29 3.86
CA LEU A 35 17.47 11.92 3.47
C LEU A 35 17.83 10.88 4.54
N VAL A 36 18.89 11.12 5.33
CA VAL A 36 19.30 10.24 6.42
C VAL A 36 18.28 10.30 7.57
N ASP A 37 17.80 11.50 7.91
CA ASP A 37 16.77 11.67 8.94
C ASP A 37 15.46 11.00 8.52
N LEU A 38 15.07 11.15 7.25
CA LEU A 38 13.89 10.50 6.70
C LEU A 38 14.01 8.97 6.72
N ALA A 39 15.16 8.44 6.28
CA ALA A 39 15.42 7.00 6.30
C ALA A 39 15.45 6.43 7.73
N TRP A 40 15.94 7.22 8.69
CA TRP A 40 15.92 6.86 10.11
C TRP A 40 14.51 6.72 10.65
N GLU A 41 13.63 7.71 10.40
CA GLU A 41 12.23 7.63 10.85
C GLU A 41 11.46 6.49 10.18
N GLN A 42 11.74 6.21 8.90
CA GLN A 42 11.20 5.04 8.20
C GLN A 42 11.66 3.72 8.85
N GLN A 43 12.96 3.57 9.12
CA GLN A 43 13.53 2.40 9.81
C GLN A 43 12.87 2.21 11.18
N ARG A 44 12.81 3.26 11.98
CA ARG A 44 12.23 3.21 13.32
C ARG A 44 10.79 2.76 13.33
N LEU A 45 9.98 3.30 12.41
CA LEU A 45 8.58 2.89 12.31
C LEU A 45 8.48 1.42 11.90
N HIS A 46 9.22 0.99 10.88
CA HIS A 46 9.24 -0.39 10.43
C HIS A 46 9.65 -1.36 11.55
N GLU A 47 10.75 -1.07 12.26
CA GLU A 47 11.20 -1.90 13.39
C GLU A 47 10.17 -1.97 14.51
N SER A 48 9.51 -0.87 14.84
CA SER A 48 8.52 -0.82 15.91
C SER A 48 7.26 -1.65 15.63
N ARG A 49 7.07 -2.09 14.39
CA ARG A 49 5.89 -2.80 13.90
C ARG A 49 6.19 -4.19 13.35
N ARG A 50 7.47 -4.55 13.26
CA ARG A 50 7.92 -5.82 12.68
C ARG A 50 7.26 -7.00 13.40
N TRP A 51 6.77 -7.95 12.62
CA TRP A 51 6.14 -9.17 13.09
C TRP A 51 6.76 -10.40 12.40
N SER A 52 6.52 -11.58 12.99
CA SER A 52 7.09 -12.85 12.51
C SER A 52 6.02 -13.72 11.86
N VAL A 53 6.27 -14.11 10.61
CA VAL A 53 5.44 -15.12 9.91
C VAL A 53 5.37 -16.41 10.71
N MET A 54 6.50 -16.85 11.29
CA MET A 54 6.55 -18.10 12.06
C MET A 54 5.68 -18.04 13.31
N GLU A 55 5.69 -16.90 14.01
CA GLU A 55 4.87 -16.71 15.23
C GLU A 55 3.37 -16.64 14.88
N MET A 56 3.01 -15.92 13.82
CA MET A 56 1.62 -15.84 13.36
C MET A 56 1.09 -17.21 12.93
N LEU A 57 1.87 -17.99 12.17
CA LEU A 57 1.47 -19.33 11.74
C LEU A 57 1.36 -20.31 12.92
N ALA A 58 2.23 -20.21 13.92
CA ALA A 58 2.19 -21.06 15.11
C ALA A 58 0.95 -20.80 15.99
N ALA A 59 0.33 -19.63 15.86
CA ALA A 59 -0.88 -19.27 16.59
C ALA A 59 -2.18 -19.81 15.96
N VAL A 60 -2.12 -20.34 14.73
CA VAL A 60 -3.30 -20.84 14.00
C VAL A 60 -3.65 -22.27 14.44
N ASP A 61 -4.89 -22.47 14.89
CA ASP A 61 -5.41 -23.79 15.21
C ASP A 61 -6.03 -24.46 13.98
N PHE A 62 -5.25 -25.29 13.29
CA PHE A 62 -5.66 -25.96 12.06
C PHE A 62 -6.86 -26.91 12.22
N GLU A 63 -7.14 -27.41 13.42
CA GLU A 63 -8.28 -28.31 13.66
C GLU A 63 -9.61 -27.54 13.69
N ARG A 64 -9.56 -26.22 13.91
CA ARG A 64 -10.73 -25.34 13.98
C ARG A 64 -11.06 -24.63 12.68
N LEU A 65 -10.25 -24.79 11.64
CA LEU A 65 -10.42 -24.07 10.37
C LEU A 65 -11.55 -24.69 9.55
N GLY A 66 -12.59 -23.92 9.30
CA GLY A 66 -13.72 -24.30 8.46
C GLY A 66 -13.43 -24.12 6.97
N GLU A 67 -14.39 -24.51 6.13
CA GLU A 67 -14.31 -24.31 4.67
C GLU A 67 -14.22 -22.82 4.30
N ALA A 68 -14.91 -21.96 5.06
CA ALA A 68 -14.85 -20.51 4.88
C ALA A 68 -13.44 -19.96 5.11
N ASP A 69 -12.77 -20.37 6.21
CA ASP A 69 -11.41 -19.94 6.51
C ASP A 69 -10.44 -20.39 5.41
N ARG A 70 -10.60 -21.63 4.92
CA ARG A 70 -9.82 -22.20 3.82
C ARG A 70 -10.00 -21.40 2.53
N HIS A 71 -11.23 -21.00 2.21
CA HIS A 71 -11.52 -20.16 1.04
C HIS A 71 -10.85 -18.78 1.14
N LEU A 72 -10.93 -18.14 2.29
CA LEU A 72 -10.31 -16.82 2.51
C LEU A 72 -8.78 -16.89 2.41
N VAL A 73 -8.16 -17.91 3.02
CA VAL A 73 -6.71 -18.13 2.92
C VAL A 73 -6.27 -18.39 1.48
N TRP A 74 -7.04 -19.17 0.73
CA TRP A 74 -6.74 -19.48 -0.67
C TRP A 74 -6.75 -18.24 -1.55
N ASN A 75 -7.77 -17.39 -1.40
CA ASN A 75 -7.89 -16.13 -2.13
C ASN A 75 -6.79 -15.15 -1.75
N ALA A 76 -6.47 -15.04 -0.45
CA ALA A 76 -5.40 -14.17 0.05
C ALA A 76 -4.03 -14.56 -0.49
N GLY A 77 -3.63 -15.84 -0.40
CA GLY A 77 -2.29 -16.26 -0.83
C GLY A 77 -2.01 -16.03 -2.32
N ARG A 78 -3.06 -16.06 -3.13
CA ARG A 78 -2.96 -15.74 -4.54
C ARG A 78 -2.95 -14.23 -4.83
N ALA A 79 -3.66 -13.43 -4.03
CA ALA A 79 -3.58 -11.96 -4.08
C ALA A 79 -2.16 -11.44 -3.92
N GLU A 80 -1.49 -12.01 -2.95
CA GLU A 80 -0.13 -11.65 -2.58
C GLU A 80 0.92 -11.99 -3.65
N LEU A 81 0.60 -12.74 -4.72
CA LEU A 81 1.59 -13.03 -5.77
C LEU A 81 2.04 -11.78 -6.55
N THR A 82 1.17 -10.77 -6.60
CA THR A 82 1.35 -9.57 -7.43
C THR A 82 2.05 -8.41 -6.72
N THR A 83 2.30 -8.53 -5.41
CA THR A 83 2.84 -7.44 -4.57
C THR A 83 4.32 -7.18 -4.83
N LYS A 84 5.15 -8.23 -4.94
CA LYS A 84 6.58 -8.08 -5.30
C LYS A 84 6.81 -7.35 -6.63
N PRO A 85 6.14 -7.69 -7.75
CA PRO A 85 6.23 -6.89 -8.98
C PRO A 85 5.91 -5.40 -8.79
N GLY A 86 4.98 -5.08 -7.87
CA GLY A 86 4.66 -3.71 -7.49
C GLY A 86 5.83 -2.99 -6.81
N ALA A 87 6.46 -3.64 -5.83
CA ALA A 87 7.65 -3.13 -5.12
C ALA A 87 8.84 -2.93 -6.06
N ASP A 88 9.15 -3.92 -6.91
CA ASP A 88 10.25 -3.85 -7.86
C ASP A 88 10.03 -2.72 -8.90
N ARG A 89 8.78 -2.51 -9.34
CA ARG A 89 8.42 -1.36 -10.19
C ARG A 89 8.64 -0.04 -9.47
N LEU A 90 8.15 0.09 -8.23
CA LEU A 90 8.23 1.34 -7.48
C LEU A 90 9.68 1.76 -7.25
N GLU A 91 10.55 0.84 -6.82
CA GLU A 91 11.97 1.12 -6.59
C GLU A 91 12.64 1.64 -7.87
N ARG A 92 12.45 0.93 -8.99
CA ARG A 92 13.03 1.29 -10.29
C ARG A 92 12.52 2.62 -10.81
N LEU A 93 11.20 2.87 -10.69
CA LEU A 93 10.61 4.14 -11.11
C LEU A 93 11.10 5.30 -10.22
N ALA A 94 11.26 5.07 -8.91
CA ALA A 94 11.75 6.07 -7.98
C ALA A 94 13.19 6.48 -8.27
N ASP A 95 14.09 5.54 -8.58
CA ASP A 95 15.46 5.89 -8.99
C ASP A 95 15.46 6.69 -10.30
N ALA A 96 14.72 6.23 -11.32
CA ALA A 96 14.64 6.92 -12.61
C ALA A 96 14.13 8.37 -12.45
N GLU A 97 13.06 8.57 -11.68
CA GLU A 97 12.48 9.89 -11.41
C GLU A 97 13.41 10.74 -10.53
N CYS A 98 14.08 10.16 -9.54
CA CYS A 98 15.09 10.85 -8.74
C CYS A 98 16.18 11.44 -9.65
N ARG A 99 16.75 10.65 -10.56
CA ARG A 99 17.76 11.13 -11.51
C ARG A 99 17.21 12.22 -12.44
N ARG A 100 15.98 12.05 -12.93
CA ARG A 100 15.31 13.03 -13.81
C ARG A 100 15.14 14.40 -13.14
N TRP A 101 14.85 14.41 -11.83
CA TRP A 101 14.59 15.62 -11.06
C TRP A 101 15.82 16.22 -10.39
N GLN A 102 16.91 15.45 -10.23
CA GLN A 102 18.09 15.85 -9.44
C GLN A 102 18.64 17.24 -9.79
N GLU A 103 18.68 17.60 -11.07
CA GLU A 103 19.20 18.90 -11.53
C GLU A 103 18.10 19.98 -11.68
N LYS A 104 16.82 19.61 -11.61
CA LYS A 104 15.67 20.49 -11.85
C LYS A 104 15.03 20.96 -10.56
N ASP A 105 14.80 20.02 -9.65
CA ASP A 105 14.24 20.26 -8.32
C ASP A 105 14.83 19.21 -7.35
N PRO A 106 15.84 19.60 -6.54
CA PRO A 106 16.48 18.67 -5.61
C PRO A 106 15.54 18.21 -4.49
N THR A 107 14.46 18.96 -4.20
CA THR A 107 13.46 18.56 -3.21
C THR A 107 12.62 17.41 -3.75
N VAL A 108 12.14 17.53 -4.99
CA VAL A 108 11.40 16.44 -5.65
C VAL A 108 12.27 15.21 -5.79
N ALA A 109 13.54 15.37 -6.17
CA ALA A 109 14.48 14.25 -6.22
C ALA A 109 14.66 13.57 -4.84
N ALA A 110 14.74 14.34 -3.76
CA ALA A 110 14.82 13.80 -2.40
C ALA A 110 13.54 13.03 -2.00
N ILE A 111 12.36 13.51 -2.38
CA ILE A 111 11.09 12.79 -2.16
C ILE A 111 11.12 11.43 -2.88
N MET A 112 11.57 11.40 -4.15
CA MET A 112 11.71 10.15 -4.91
C MET A 112 12.69 9.18 -4.25
N GLN A 113 13.85 9.69 -3.82
CA GLN A 113 14.85 8.87 -3.14
C GLN A 113 14.32 8.32 -1.80
N ALA A 114 13.59 9.12 -1.03
CA ALA A 114 12.97 8.67 0.21
C ALA A 114 11.89 7.60 -0.03
N CYS A 115 11.13 7.72 -1.12
CA CYS A 115 10.13 6.73 -1.54
C CYS A 115 10.79 5.40 -1.94
N GLY A 116 11.78 5.43 -2.84
CA GLY A 116 12.52 4.24 -3.26
C GLY A 116 13.33 3.61 -2.11
N THR A 117 13.77 4.39 -1.13
CA THR A 117 14.42 3.86 0.08
C THR A 117 13.43 3.14 0.99
N TRP A 118 12.20 3.65 1.11
CA TRP A 118 11.15 3.03 1.91
C TRP A 118 10.60 1.75 1.27
N SER A 119 10.57 1.67 -0.07
CA SER A 119 9.99 0.51 -0.77
C SER A 119 10.64 -0.82 -0.41
N ARG A 120 11.87 -0.84 0.13
CA ARG A 120 12.50 -2.06 0.68
C ARG A 120 11.76 -2.64 1.88
N TYR A 121 11.22 -1.78 2.75
CA TYR A 121 10.45 -2.21 3.93
C TYR A 121 9.08 -2.70 3.51
N TRP A 122 8.45 -1.98 2.58
CA TRP A 122 7.21 -2.42 1.96
C TRP A 122 7.39 -3.80 1.33
N ASN A 123 8.42 -4.01 0.51
CA ASN A 123 8.72 -5.32 -0.10
C ASN A 123 8.96 -6.44 0.93
N GLU A 124 9.58 -6.13 2.07
CA GLU A 124 9.75 -7.08 3.17
C GLU A 124 8.41 -7.43 3.83
N GLU A 125 7.58 -6.42 4.11
CA GLU A 125 6.25 -6.57 4.71
C GLU A 125 5.34 -7.41 3.78
N GLU A 126 5.28 -7.09 2.49
CA GLU A 126 4.55 -7.84 1.47
C GLU A 126 5.04 -9.30 1.34
N ALA A 127 6.35 -9.53 1.45
CA ALA A 127 6.90 -10.88 1.45
C ALA A 127 6.41 -11.71 2.66
N HIS A 128 6.16 -11.07 3.80
CA HIS A 128 5.54 -11.74 4.95
C HIS A 128 4.09 -12.13 4.67
N HIS A 129 3.31 -11.26 4.03
CA HIS A 129 1.91 -11.51 3.68
C HIS A 129 1.81 -12.71 2.74
N GLU A 130 2.57 -12.66 1.64
CA GLU A 130 2.65 -13.75 0.65
C GLU A 130 3.05 -15.07 1.30
N THR A 131 4.14 -15.05 2.06
CA THR A 131 4.68 -16.27 2.68
C THR A 131 3.69 -16.86 3.68
N ALA A 132 3.04 -16.02 4.50
CA ALA A 132 2.08 -16.49 5.49
C ALA A 132 0.89 -17.21 4.83
N PHE A 133 0.22 -16.58 3.87
CA PHE A 133 -0.97 -17.16 3.24
C PHE A 133 -0.66 -18.35 2.32
N ASN A 134 0.45 -18.32 1.58
CA ASN A 134 0.85 -19.45 0.73
C ASN A 134 1.32 -20.64 1.56
N ARG A 135 1.96 -20.40 2.71
CA ARG A 135 2.30 -21.46 3.65
C ARG A 135 1.05 -22.07 4.29
N LEU A 136 0.09 -21.26 4.71
CA LEU A 136 -1.20 -21.76 5.22
C LEU A 136 -1.91 -22.61 4.18
N SER A 137 -2.01 -22.14 2.94
CA SER A 137 -2.61 -22.89 1.82
C SER A 137 -1.96 -24.27 1.65
N THR A 138 -0.64 -24.33 1.75
CA THR A 138 0.13 -25.58 1.68
C THR A 138 -0.18 -26.51 2.85
N VAL A 139 -0.15 -26.01 4.09
CA VAL A 139 -0.40 -26.82 5.30
C VAL A 139 -1.83 -27.33 5.34
N MET A 140 -2.79 -26.52 4.88
CA MET A 140 -4.20 -26.87 4.76
C MET A 140 -4.47 -27.81 3.57
N ARG A 141 -3.47 -28.11 2.72
CA ARG A 141 -3.60 -28.95 1.51
C ARG A 141 -4.65 -28.40 0.53
N LEU A 142 -4.67 -27.08 0.34
CA LEU A 142 -5.49 -26.45 -0.68
C LEU A 142 -4.85 -26.63 -2.06
N GLU A 143 -5.56 -26.23 -3.12
CA GLU A 143 -5.02 -26.30 -4.47
C GLU A 143 -3.72 -25.47 -4.57
N PRO A 144 -2.59 -26.11 -4.93
CA PRO A 144 -1.29 -25.44 -4.97
C PRO A 144 -1.23 -24.44 -6.11
N ILE A 145 -0.49 -23.35 -5.89
CA ILE A 145 -0.10 -22.45 -6.97
C ILE A 145 0.97 -23.17 -7.79
N THR A 146 0.74 -23.32 -9.10
CA THR A 146 1.71 -23.96 -9.99
C THR A 146 2.88 -23.03 -10.28
N ASP A 147 4.06 -23.57 -10.58
CA ASP A 147 5.22 -22.77 -10.99
C ASP A 147 4.90 -21.84 -12.16
N ALA A 148 4.11 -22.31 -13.14
CA ALA A 148 3.68 -21.51 -14.27
C ALA A 148 2.82 -20.31 -13.84
N THR A 149 1.88 -20.52 -12.92
CA THR A 149 1.05 -19.43 -12.35
C THR A 149 1.93 -18.46 -11.57
N PHE A 150 2.83 -18.99 -10.73
CA PHE A 150 3.74 -18.15 -9.96
C PHE A 150 4.60 -17.26 -10.87
N ILE A 151 5.20 -17.82 -11.93
CA ILE A 151 6.02 -17.07 -12.89
C ILE A 151 5.19 -16.02 -13.64
N GLU A 152 4.01 -16.39 -14.11
CA GLU A 152 3.11 -15.48 -14.84
C GLU A 152 2.72 -14.26 -14.00
N PHE A 153 2.45 -14.47 -12.71
CA PHE A 153 1.97 -13.43 -11.81
C PHE A 153 3.10 -12.54 -11.29
N ARG A 154 4.36 -12.91 -11.57
CA ARG A 154 5.56 -12.10 -11.29
C ARG A 154 5.94 -11.16 -12.44
N LYS A 155 5.12 -11.05 -13.49
CA LYS A 155 5.34 -10.07 -14.56
C LYS A 155 5.34 -8.64 -13.99
N VAL A 156 6.33 -7.87 -14.41
CA VAL A 156 6.54 -6.49 -13.95
C VAL A 156 5.48 -5.60 -14.57
N PHE A 157 4.81 -4.80 -13.74
CA PHE A 157 3.88 -3.77 -14.20
C PHE A 157 4.61 -2.73 -15.06
N PRO A 158 3.99 -2.23 -16.14
CA PRO A 158 4.59 -1.17 -16.95
C PRO A 158 4.77 0.11 -16.13
N ASP A 159 5.80 0.90 -16.47
CA ASP A 159 6.01 2.21 -15.86
C ASP A 159 4.92 3.21 -16.27
N ASP A 160 4.67 4.18 -15.40
CA ASP A 160 3.76 5.30 -15.63
C ASP A 160 4.31 6.52 -14.87
N ASP A 161 3.61 7.64 -14.94
CA ASP A 161 3.85 8.80 -14.09
C ASP A 161 3.91 8.41 -12.59
N MET A 162 4.84 9.00 -11.85
CA MET A 162 5.03 8.65 -10.44
C MET A 162 3.81 8.99 -9.58
N LEU A 163 3.16 10.14 -9.79
CA LEU A 163 1.97 10.51 -9.02
C LEU A 163 0.82 9.53 -9.32
N ARG A 164 0.64 9.12 -10.58
CA ARG A 164 -0.32 8.06 -10.93
C ARG A 164 0.01 6.74 -10.25
N THR A 165 1.29 6.36 -10.25
CA THR A 165 1.76 5.11 -9.65
C THR A 165 1.51 5.09 -8.13
N LEU A 166 1.90 6.14 -7.41
CA LEU A 166 1.66 6.26 -5.97
C LEU A 166 0.17 6.34 -5.63
N THR A 167 -0.63 7.02 -6.46
CA THR A 167 -2.09 7.08 -6.26
C THR A 167 -2.73 5.72 -6.48
N LEU A 168 -2.30 4.98 -7.50
CA LEU A 168 -2.77 3.62 -7.78
C LEU A 168 -2.45 2.69 -6.60
N LEU A 169 -1.21 2.74 -6.11
CA LEU A 169 -0.79 1.94 -4.96
C LEU A 169 -1.61 2.34 -3.72
N ALA A 170 -1.74 3.63 -3.40
CA ALA A 170 -2.57 4.08 -2.28
C ALA A 170 -4.01 3.55 -2.34
N ILE A 171 -4.64 3.56 -3.52
CA ILE A 171 -6.01 3.05 -3.69
C ILE A 171 -6.04 1.52 -3.63
N SER A 172 -5.05 0.82 -4.18
CA SER A 172 -4.91 -0.63 -4.05
C SER A 172 -4.83 -1.05 -2.58
N GLU A 173 -4.03 -0.33 -1.78
CA GLU A 173 -3.91 -0.55 -0.33
C GLU A 173 -5.22 -0.27 0.42
N VAL A 174 -6.01 0.72 -0.01
CA VAL A 174 -7.37 0.93 0.54
C VAL A 174 -8.23 -0.32 0.33
N VAL A 175 -8.20 -0.89 -0.87
CA VAL A 175 -9.00 -2.08 -1.21
C VAL A 175 -8.54 -3.26 -0.35
N ALA A 176 -7.23 -3.54 -0.30
CA ALA A 176 -6.66 -4.62 0.50
C ALA A 176 -6.95 -4.46 2.00
N ALA A 177 -6.73 -3.28 2.56
CA ALA A 177 -7.02 -2.97 3.97
C ALA A 177 -8.48 -3.25 4.35
N VAL A 178 -9.42 -2.87 3.47
CA VAL A 178 -10.83 -3.12 3.68
C VAL A 178 -11.13 -4.60 3.62
N ASP A 179 -10.66 -5.29 2.58
CA ASP A 179 -10.99 -6.69 2.33
C ASP A 179 -10.38 -7.60 3.42
N TYR A 180 -9.10 -7.43 3.76
CA TYR A 180 -8.48 -8.16 4.88
C TYR A 180 -9.09 -7.82 6.23
N GLY A 181 -9.46 -6.56 6.43
CA GLY A 181 -10.22 -6.14 7.61
C GLY A 181 -11.53 -6.92 7.74
N GLN A 182 -12.25 -7.15 6.64
CA GLN A 182 -13.48 -7.92 6.63
C GLN A 182 -13.24 -9.44 6.77
N CYS A 183 -12.20 -9.98 6.16
CA CYS A 183 -11.77 -11.37 6.39
C CYS A 183 -11.55 -11.61 7.89
N SER A 184 -10.87 -10.69 8.58
CA SER A 184 -10.64 -10.80 10.02
C SER A 184 -11.92 -10.83 10.88
N GLN A 185 -13.00 -10.23 10.41
CA GLN A 185 -14.29 -10.23 11.13
C GLN A 185 -15.03 -11.56 11.00
N ARG A 186 -14.70 -12.36 9.98
CA ARG A 186 -15.39 -13.61 9.64
C ARG A 186 -14.68 -14.85 10.12
N VAL A 187 -13.35 -14.79 10.15
CA VAL A 187 -12.53 -15.91 10.60
C VAL A 187 -12.87 -16.25 12.04
N GLU A 188 -13.10 -17.53 12.30
CA GLU A 188 -13.42 -18.04 13.63
C GLU A 188 -12.17 -18.26 14.48
N ASP A 189 -11.12 -18.81 13.88
CA ASP A 189 -9.84 -19.09 14.54
C ASP A 189 -9.14 -17.79 15.00
N PRO A 190 -8.79 -17.66 16.29
CA PRO A 190 -8.12 -16.46 16.81
C PRO A 190 -6.77 -16.16 16.16
N GLY A 191 -5.99 -17.19 15.80
CA GLY A 191 -4.68 -17.03 15.17
C GLY A 191 -4.79 -16.48 13.76
N LEU A 192 -5.64 -17.08 12.94
CA LEU A 192 -5.89 -16.63 11.57
C LEU A 192 -6.56 -15.25 11.57
N ARG A 193 -7.44 -14.97 12.54
CA ARG A 193 -7.99 -13.63 12.73
C ARG A 193 -6.89 -12.61 13.02
N ALA A 194 -5.92 -12.95 13.87
CA ALA A 194 -4.80 -12.08 14.20
C ALA A 194 -3.93 -11.80 12.95
N LEU A 195 -3.67 -12.82 12.13
CA LEU A 195 -2.95 -12.66 10.86
C LEU A 195 -3.67 -11.68 9.91
N PHE A 196 -4.96 -11.87 9.64
CA PHE A 196 -5.71 -10.95 8.79
C PHE A 196 -5.77 -9.52 9.36
N LYS A 197 -5.85 -9.37 10.69
CA LYS A 197 -5.78 -8.04 11.32
C LYS A 197 -4.40 -7.39 11.16
N GLN A 198 -3.34 -8.17 11.26
CA GLN A 198 -1.97 -7.67 11.09
C GLN A 198 -1.78 -7.19 9.65
N VAL A 199 -2.11 -8.03 8.67
CA VAL A 199 -2.04 -7.68 7.24
C VAL A 199 -2.85 -6.42 6.96
N ALA A 200 -4.12 -6.36 7.39
CA ALA A 200 -4.94 -5.16 7.21
C ALA A 200 -4.35 -3.89 7.87
N ALA A 201 -3.61 -4.03 8.98
CA ALA A 201 -2.94 -2.92 9.64
C ALA A 201 -1.69 -2.44 8.86
N ASP A 202 -1.01 -3.36 8.18
CA ASP A 202 0.11 -3.07 7.30
C ASP A 202 -0.39 -2.36 6.03
N GLU A 203 -1.49 -2.80 5.40
CA GLU A 203 -2.06 -2.09 4.24
C GLU A 203 -2.49 -0.67 4.57
N ILE A 204 -3.04 -0.44 5.77
CA ILE A 204 -3.33 0.93 6.25
C ILE A 204 -2.04 1.76 6.35
N GLN A 205 -0.92 1.16 6.76
CA GLN A 205 0.37 1.83 6.81
C GLN A 205 0.88 2.15 5.40
N HIS A 206 0.87 1.17 4.51
CA HIS A 206 1.31 1.29 3.12
C HIS A 206 0.53 2.41 2.43
N MET A 207 -0.81 2.38 2.52
CA MET A 207 -1.70 3.43 2.06
C MET A 207 -1.26 4.82 2.55
N ASN A 208 -0.97 4.95 3.84
CA ASN A 208 -0.59 6.23 4.42
C ASN A 208 0.79 6.73 3.94
N TYR A 209 1.74 5.83 3.70
CA TYR A 209 3.03 6.18 3.07
C TYR A 209 2.85 6.63 1.63
N PHE A 210 2.09 5.88 0.83
CA PHE A 210 1.81 6.26 -0.56
C PHE A 210 1.10 7.62 -0.65
N ILE A 211 0.12 7.88 0.22
CA ILE A 211 -0.53 9.19 0.34
C ILE A 211 0.48 10.28 0.68
N ALA A 212 1.40 10.05 1.63
CA ALA A 212 2.40 11.05 2.04
C ALA A 212 3.37 11.39 0.89
N PHE A 213 3.85 10.38 0.15
CA PHE A 213 4.69 10.60 -1.01
C PHE A 213 3.93 11.33 -2.14
N ALA A 214 2.72 10.87 -2.48
CA ALA A 214 1.91 11.49 -3.52
C ALA A 214 1.55 12.94 -3.19
N LYS A 215 1.18 13.21 -1.92
CA LYS A 215 0.96 14.57 -1.41
C LYS A 215 2.19 15.45 -1.61
N ALA A 216 3.36 14.97 -1.22
CA ALA A 216 4.59 15.75 -1.35
C ALA A 216 4.95 16.08 -2.80
N LEU A 217 4.61 15.21 -3.76
CA LEU A 217 4.73 15.50 -5.18
C LEU A 217 3.76 16.59 -5.66
N VAL A 218 2.52 16.57 -5.20
CA VAL A 218 1.54 17.63 -5.52
C VAL A 218 1.94 18.96 -4.87
N ASP A 219 2.30 18.95 -3.59
CA ASP A 219 2.72 20.14 -2.83
C ASP A 219 3.97 20.81 -3.44
N SER A 220 4.87 20.02 -4.05
CA SER A 220 6.04 20.55 -4.76
C SER A 220 5.71 21.36 -6.01
N GLY A 221 4.49 21.19 -6.56
CA GLY A 221 4.11 21.73 -7.87
C GLY A 221 4.72 20.99 -9.06
N GLY A 222 5.57 19.98 -8.84
CA GLY A 222 6.19 19.17 -9.89
C GLY A 222 5.22 18.20 -10.58
N TYR A 223 4.11 17.85 -9.92
CA TYR A 223 3.06 16.97 -10.43
C TYR A 223 1.69 17.60 -10.25
N GLN A 224 0.79 17.37 -11.21
CA GLN A 224 -0.53 18.00 -11.22
C GLN A 224 -1.57 17.09 -10.54
N ALA A 225 -2.41 17.69 -9.67
CA ALA A 225 -3.45 16.96 -8.94
C ALA A 225 -4.40 16.15 -9.84
N LYS A 226 -4.60 16.58 -11.09
CA LYS A 226 -5.43 15.87 -12.09
C LYS A 226 -5.01 14.41 -12.29
N GLU A 227 -3.73 14.10 -12.10
CA GLU A 227 -3.22 12.75 -12.29
C GLU A 227 -3.70 11.79 -11.20
N ALA A 228 -3.84 12.28 -9.96
CA ALA A 228 -4.44 11.50 -8.87
C ALA A 228 -5.94 11.28 -9.13
N PHE A 229 -6.64 12.29 -9.63
CA PHE A 229 -8.05 12.20 -10.00
C PHE A 229 -8.30 11.23 -11.17
N ALA A 230 -7.44 11.21 -12.18
CA ALA A 230 -7.52 10.28 -13.29
C ALA A 230 -7.49 8.81 -12.81
N VAL A 231 -6.58 8.49 -11.89
CA VAL A 231 -6.49 7.15 -11.30
C VAL A 231 -7.70 6.85 -10.44
N ALA A 232 -8.15 7.79 -9.60
CA ALA A 232 -9.34 7.55 -8.79
C ALA A 232 -10.60 7.33 -9.64
N HIS A 233 -10.77 8.06 -10.74
CA HIS A 233 -11.87 7.83 -11.68
C HIS A 233 -11.82 6.42 -12.29
N LEU A 234 -10.63 5.95 -12.72
CA LEU A 234 -10.46 4.58 -13.23
C LEU A 234 -10.97 3.52 -12.23
N PHE A 235 -10.71 3.73 -10.94
CA PHE A 235 -11.15 2.82 -9.89
C PHE A 235 -12.64 2.93 -9.60
N LEU A 236 -13.18 4.15 -9.55
CA LEU A 236 -14.51 4.45 -9.01
C LEU A 236 -15.64 4.44 -10.04
N ARG A 237 -15.34 4.56 -11.34
CA ARG A 237 -16.35 4.54 -12.42
C ARG A 237 -17.20 3.26 -12.36
N ASP A 238 -18.34 3.28 -13.03
CA ASP A 238 -19.17 2.08 -13.14
C ASP A 238 -18.39 0.94 -13.82
N GLY A 239 -18.37 -0.22 -13.16
CA GLY A 239 -17.51 -1.34 -13.57
C GLY A 239 -16.01 -1.07 -13.42
N GLY A 240 -15.61 -0.09 -12.60
CA GLY A 240 -14.22 0.24 -12.29
C GLY A 240 -13.52 -0.78 -11.39
N GLU A 241 -12.23 -0.56 -11.16
CA GLU A 241 -11.36 -1.53 -10.47
C GLU A 241 -11.79 -1.88 -9.04
N VAL A 242 -12.54 -1.02 -8.33
CA VAL A 242 -13.01 -1.32 -6.96
C VAL A 242 -13.93 -2.55 -6.88
N HIS A 243 -14.49 -2.97 -8.02
CA HIS A 243 -15.37 -4.13 -8.13
C HIS A 243 -14.62 -5.44 -8.42
N GLY A 244 -13.35 -5.39 -8.85
CA GLY A 244 -12.52 -6.56 -9.14
C GLY A 244 -13.20 -7.63 -10.00
N SER A 245 -13.16 -8.88 -9.54
CA SER A 245 -13.72 -10.08 -10.18
C SER A 245 -15.25 -10.08 -10.30
N LYS A 246 -15.96 -9.16 -9.63
CA LYS A 246 -17.42 -9.02 -9.75
C LYS A 246 -17.87 -8.18 -10.94
N ARG A 247 -16.94 -7.59 -11.68
CA ARG A 247 -17.25 -6.83 -12.91
C ARG A 247 -17.95 -7.73 -13.92
N GLU A 248 -18.92 -7.18 -14.65
CA GLU A 248 -19.59 -7.88 -15.76
C GLU A 248 -18.61 -8.39 -16.81
N ARG A 249 -17.49 -7.66 -16.99
CA ARG A 249 -16.39 -8.04 -17.86
C ARG A 249 -15.06 -7.70 -17.20
N VAL A 250 -14.24 -8.72 -16.94
CA VAL A 250 -12.84 -8.55 -16.56
C VAL A 250 -12.06 -8.01 -17.76
N GLU A 251 -11.27 -6.96 -17.53
CA GLU A 251 -10.41 -6.37 -18.55
C GLU A 251 -9.23 -7.31 -18.85
N SER A 252 -9.03 -7.64 -20.13
CA SER A 252 -7.85 -8.39 -20.56
C SER A 252 -6.63 -7.48 -20.58
N ARG A 253 -5.54 -7.90 -19.94
CA ARG A 253 -4.29 -7.15 -19.88
C ARG A 253 -3.14 -8.05 -20.31
N ASP A 254 -2.38 -7.60 -21.31
CA ASP A 254 -1.26 -8.39 -21.86
C ASP A 254 0.05 -8.17 -21.08
N THR A 255 0.10 -7.14 -20.24
CA THR A 255 1.33 -6.67 -19.58
C THR A 255 1.51 -7.17 -18.16
N HIS A 256 0.41 -7.38 -17.43
CA HIS A 256 0.43 -7.78 -16.02
C HIS A 256 -0.88 -8.46 -15.65
N VAL A 257 -0.85 -9.17 -14.52
CA VAL A 257 -2.05 -9.78 -13.93
C VAL A 257 -2.56 -8.90 -12.81
N ASN A 258 -3.84 -8.52 -12.88
CA ASN A 258 -4.54 -7.93 -11.74
C ASN A 258 -5.24 -9.06 -10.98
N TRP A 259 -4.76 -9.38 -9.77
CA TRP A 259 -5.33 -10.47 -8.99
C TRP A 259 -6.78 -10.20 -8.56
N TRP A 260 -7.14 -8.94 -8.30
CA TRP A 260 -8.48 -8.59 -7.85
C TRP A 260 -9.56 -9.07 -8.82
N ASP A 261 -9.20 -9.28 -10.09
CA ASP A 261 -10.05 -9.82 -11.15
C ASP A 261 -10.15 -11.34 -11.18
N GLN A 262 -9.32 -12.05 -10.43
CA GLN A 262 -9.16 -13.50 -10.43
C GLN A 262 -9.59 -14.15 -9.10
N LEU A 263 -10.18 -13.37 -8.18
CA LEU A 263 -10.70 -13.89 -6.92
C LEU A 263 -11.88 -14.83 -7.14
N GLU A 264 -11.90 -15.96 -6.44
CA GLU A 264 -13.02 -16.89 -6.49
C GLU A 264 -14.19 -16.40 -5.61
N HIS A 265 -15.37 -16.30 -6.22
CA HIS A 265 -16.65 -16.14 -5.53
C HIS A 265 -17.38 -17.47 -5.46
N ARG A 266 -17.54 -18.00 -4.25
CA ARG A 266 -18.34 -19.20 -3.98
C ARG A 266 -19.54 -18.81 -3.13
N ASP A 267 -20.72 -19.27 -3.53
CA ASP A 267 -21.97 -19.06 -2.79
C ASP A 267 -21.80 -19.46 -1.31
N GLY A 268 -22.15 -18.56 -0.40
CA GLY A 268 -22.01 -18.76 1.04
C GLY A 268 -20.65 -18.39 1.65
N PHE A 269 -19.64 -18.10 0.83
CA PHE A 269 -18.29 -17.73 1.29
C PHE A 269 -17.88 -16.30 0.93
N GLU A 270 -18.76 -15.53 0.29
CA GLU A 270 -18.50 -14.17 -0.16
C GLU A 270 -18.40 -13.18 1.00
N VAL A 271 -17.29 -12.44 1.10
CA VAL A 271 -17.15 -11.28 2.01
C VAL A 271 -18.12 -10.17 1.56
N PRO A 272 -18.92 -9.54 2.46
CA PRO A 272 -19.91 -8.56 2.04
C PRO A 272 -19.17 -7.39 1.43
N GLU A 273 -19.63 -6.87 0.31
CA GLU A 273 -18.89 -5.80 -0.36
C GLU A 273 -18.93 -4.52 0.47
N SER A 274 -17.77 -4.06 0.94
CA SER A 274 -17.65 -2.77 1.63
C SER A 274 -17.37 -1.63 0.65
N LEU A 275 -18.06 -1.61 -0.51
CA LEU A 275 -17.87 -0.58 -1.56
C LEU A 275 -17.92 0.82 -0.99
N ARG A 276 -18.96 1.14 -0.22
CA ARG A 276 -19.11 2.45 0.42
C ARG A 276 -17.90 2.83 1.28
N LYS A 277 -17.32 1.87 2.01
CA LYS A 277 -16.14 2.12 2.84
C LYS A 277 -14.90 2.34 1.97
N LYS A 278 -14.71 1.54 0.91
CA LYS A 278 -13.63 1.70 -0.07
C LYS A 278 -13.70 3.10 -0.71
N GLU A 279 -14.87 3.50 -1.20
CA GLU A 279 -15.11 4.83 -1.78
C GLU A 279 -14.79 5.97 -0.80
N GLN A 280 -15.29 5.89 0.44
CA GLN A 280 -15.02 6.89 1.47
C GLN A 280 -13.53 7.05 1.76
N LEU A 281 -12.79 5.95 1.81
CA LEU A 281 -11.34 5.96 2.02
C LEU A 281 -10.60 6.51 0.78
N ILE A 282 -11.04 6.20 -0.43
CA ILE A 282 -10.49 6.79 -1.66
C ILE A 282 -10.72 8.31 -1.69
N PHE A 283 -11.92 8.79 -1.35
CA PHE A 283 -12.19 10.23 -1.26
C PHE A 283 -11.31 10.90 -0.20
N HIS A 284 -11.08 10.23 0.94
CA HIS A 284 -10.18 10.72 1.97
C HIS A 284 -8.72 10.76 1.50
N ALA A 285 -8.27 9.73 0.77
CA ALA A 285 -6.94 9.70 0.17
C ALA A 285 -6.76 10.84 -0.83
N LEU A 286 -7.70 11.05 -1.75
CA LEU A 286 -7.70 12.17 -2.69
C LEU A 286 -7.59 13.52 -1.99
N LYS A 287 -8.39 13.74 -0.94
CA LYS A 287 -8.33 14.96 -0.14
C LYS A 287 -6.96 15.17 0.49
N ARG A 288 -6.34 14.12 1.01
CA ARG A 288 -5.00 14.22 1.62
C ARG A 288 -3.91 14.46 0.59
N ILE A 289 -4.00 13.83 -0.59
CA ILE A 289 -3.02 13.99 -1.67
C ILE A 289 -3.11 15.39 -2.29
N THR A 290 -4.34 15.87 -2.55
CA THR A 290 -4.56 17.05 -3.41
C THR A 290 -5.04 18.29 -2.67
N GLY A 291 -5.52 18.16 -1.43
CA GLY A 291 -6.25 19.21 -0.71
C GLY A 291 -7.70 19.40 -1.17
N ILE A 292 -8.14 18.76 -2.25
CA ILE A 292 -9.47 18.94 -2.85
C ILE A 292 -10.46 17.94 -2.24
N THR A 293 -11.62 18.43 -1.79
CA THR A 293 -12.64 17.58 -1.16
C THR A 293 -13.66 17.10 -2.20
N VAL A 294 -13.89 15.79 -2.22
CA VAL A 294 -14.91 15.11 -3.03
C VAL A 294 -15.71 14.15 -2.16
N THR A 295 -16.95 13.86 -2.53
CA THR A 295 -17.87 13.03 -1.71
C THR A 295 -18.68 12.00 -2.49
N SER A 296 -18.54 11.97 -3.82
CA SER A 296 -19.20 11.02 -4.72
C SER A 296 -18.31 10.69 -5.93
N ARG A 297 -18.63 9.59 -6.62
CA ARG A 297 -17.98 9.19 -7.88
C ARG A 297 -18.10 10.29 -8.94
N GLU A 298 -19.30 10.87 -9.07
CA GLU A 298 -19.59 12.00 -9.96
C GLU A 298 -18.68 13.19 -9.64
N SER A 299 -18.55 13.57 -8.35
CA SER A 299 -17.68 14.68 -7.97
C SER A 299 -16.20 14.43 -8.26
N VAL A 300 -15.75 13.17 -8.27
CA VAL A 300 -14.39 12.80 -8.69
C VAL A 300 -14.21 13.04 -10.19
N GLU A 301 -15.17 12.62 -11.01
CA GLU A 301 -15.16 12.82 -12.46
C GLU A 301 -15.26 14.31 -12.83
N ASP A 302 -16.21 15.04 -12.26
CA ASP A 302 -16.37 16.48 -12.50
C ASP A 302 -15.09 17.25 -12.16
N THR A 303 -14.52 17.00 -10.96
CA THR A 303 -13.27 17.63 -10.54
C THR A 303 -12.11 17.26 -11.47
N TRP A 304 -12.06 16.02 -11.94
CA TRP A 304 -11.04 15.60 -12.90
C TRP A 304 -11.14 16.38 -14.22
N MET A 305 -12.34 16.48 -14.77
CA MET A 305 -12.60 17.17 -16.03
C MET A 305 -12.29 18.67 -15.93
N ASP A 306 -12.67 19.31 -14.82
CA ASP A 306 -12.32 20.70 -14.52
C ASP A 306 -10.81 20.92 -14.49
N LEU A 307 -10.06 20.02 -13.85
CA LEU A 307 -8.59 20.09 -13.76
C LEU A 307 -7.87 19.81 -15.09
N VAL A 308 -8.52 19.06 -16.01
CA VAL A 308 -8.03 18.86 -17.37
C VAL A 308 -8.28 20.11 -18.24
N GLY A 309 -9.30 20.90 -17.92
CA GLY A 309 -9.69 22.10 -18.66
C GLY A 309 -10.69 21.82 -19.79
N CYS A 310 -11.59 20.85 -19.57
CA CYS A 310 -12.67 20.49 -20.50
C CYS A 310 -13.99 21.17 -20.16
#